data_AF-A0A135VLZ7-F1
#
_entry.id   AF-A0A135VLZ7-F1
#
_cell.length_a   1.000
_cell.length_b   1.000
_cell.length_c   1.000
_cell.angle_alpha   90.00
_cell.angle_beta   90.00
_cell.angle_gamma   90.00
#
_symmetry.space_group_name_H-M   'P 1'
#
loop_
_entity.id
_entity.type
_entity.pdbx_description
1 polymer ?
#
loop_
_entity_poly.entity_id
_entity_poly.type
_entity_poly.pdbx_seq_one_letter_code
_entity_poly.pdbx_strand_id
1 'polypeptide(L)' 'MTDGLKWLQCPACKETIFWEIPSKALKGVKRFPVAVIVKHEDHYLVCYIDSHHQLADTEVAIGYTEGKAKEEK' A
#
# COMPACT_ATOMS: atom_id res chain seq x y z
N MET A 1 -5.44 9.55 21.58
CA MET A 1 -5.92 8.22 21.16
C MET A 1 -5.73 8.13 19.66
N THR A 2 -4.53 7.74 19.24
CA THR A 2 -4.08 7.66 17.84
C THR A 2 -3.31 6.34 17.64
N ASP A 3 -3.51 5.37 18.53
CA ASP A 3 -2.84 4.08 18.53
C ASP A 3 -3.30 3.25 17.33
N GLY A 4 -2.59 3.39 16.21
CA GLY A 4 -2.76 2.57 15.01
C GLY A 4 -2.99 3.33 13.70
N LEU A 5 -3.37 4.61 13.76
CA LEU A 5 -3.54 5.45 12.57
C LEU A 5 -2.17 5.86 12.01
N LYS A 6 -1.93 5.49 10.77
CA LYS A 6 -0.81 5.98 9.96
C LYS A 6 -1.29 7.12 9.09
N TRP A 7 -0.39 8.04 8.81
CA TRP A 7 -0.64 9.11 7.86
C TRP A 7 0.33 8.97 6.68
N LEU A 8 -0.11 9.41 5.52
CA LEU A 8 0.73 9.63 4.36
C LEU A 8 0.22 10.83 3.59
N GLN A 9 1.07 11.44 2.77
CA GLN A 9 0.64 12.48 1.85
C GLN A 9 0.43 11.85 0.48
N CYS A 10 -0.74 12.04 -0.11
CA CYS A 10 -1.00 11.61 -1.48
C CYS A 10 0.02 12.26 -2.43
N PRO A 11 0.82 11.49 -3.18
CA PRO A 11 1.79 12.07 -4.10
C PRO A 11 1.14 12.87 -5.25
N ALA A 12 -0.11 12.55 -5.61
CA ALA A 12 -0.86 13.21 -6.68
C ALA A 12 -1.52 14.54 -6.24
N CYS A 13 -2.45 14.51 -5.28
CA CYS A 13 -3.20 15.70 -4.86
C CYS A 13 -2.58 16.46 -3.67
N LYS A 14 -1.52 15.91 -3.04
CA LYS A 14 -0.84 16.48 -1.85
C LYS A 14 -1.69 16.53 -0.58
N GLU A 15 -2.85 15.89 -0.57
CA GLU A 15 -3.69 15.77 0.63
C GLU A 15 -3.11 14.78 1.63
N THR A 16 -3.33 15.04 2.91
CA THR A 16 -2.95 14.13 3.99
C THR A 16 -4.04 13.09 4.19
N ILE A 17 -3.67 11.83 4.05
CA ILE A 17 -4.56 10.68 4.25
C ILE A 17 -4.20 10.02 5.57
N PHE A 18 -5.22 9.77 6.39
CA PHE A 18 -5.11 8.98 7.60
C PHE A 18 -5.80 7.64 7.40
N TRP A 19 -5.11 6.55 7.74
CA TRP A 19 -5.60 5.21 7.51
C TRP A 19 -5.02 4.22 8.52
N GLU A 20 -5.69 3.07 8.65
CA GLU A 20 -5.23 1.97 9.50
C GLU A 20 -4.61 0.87 8.64
N ILE A 21 -3.41 0.42 9.03
CA ILE A 21 -2.79 -0.74 8.36
C ILE A 21 -3.63 -1.99 8.67
N PRO A 22 -4.03 -2.77 7.67
CA PRO A 22 -4.88 -3.96 7.84
C PRO A 22 -4.09 -5.14 8.44
N SER A 23 -3.62 -4.99 9.68
CA SER A 23 -2.73 -5.93 10.38
C SER A 23 -3.27 -7.36 10.42
N LYS A 24 -4.60 -7.55 10.52
CA LYS A 24 -5.24 -8.87 10.46
C LYS A 24 -5.02 -9.57 9.11
N ALA A 25 -5.08 -8.84 8.00
CA ALA A 25 -4.82 -9.38 6.67
C ALA A 25 -3.34 -9.68 6.46
N LEU A 26 -2.45 -8.88 7.07
CA LEU A 26 -1.00 -9.04 6.95
C LEU A 26 -0.45 -10.26 7.70
N LYS A 27 -1.14 -10.77 8.74
CA LYS A 27 -0.71 -11.98 9.48
C LYS A 27 -0.50 -13.23 8.62
N GLY A 28 -1.20 -13.33 7.49
CA GLY A 28 -1.11 -14.49 6.59
C GLY A 28 -0.06 -14.37 5.49
N VAL A 29 0.64 -13.23 5.40
CA VAL A 29 1.52 -12.95 4.26
C VAL A 29 2.90 -13.57 4.48
N LYS A 30 3.43 -14.21 3.43
CA LYS A 30 4.68 -14.98 3.49
C LYS A 30 5.94 -14.13 3.26
N ARG A 31 5.81 -12.95 2.66
CA ARG A 31 6.93 -12.10 2.22
C ARG A 31 6.56 -10.63 2.32
N PHE A 32 7.56 -9.80 2.64
CA PHE A 32 7.46 -8.34 2.71
C PHE A 32 8.47 -7.71 1.74
N PRO A 33 8.26 -6.46 1.28
CA PRO A 33 7.10 -5.62 1.56
C PRO A 33 5.82 -6.11 0.86
N VAL A 34 4.67 -5.83 1.48
CA VAL A 34 3.34 -6.19 0.95
C VAL A 34 2.70 -4.95 0.33
N ALA A 35 2.20 -5.07 -0.89
CA ALA A 35 1.44 -4.02 -1.54
C ALA A 35 0.01 -3.99 -0.97
N VAL A 36 -0.40 -2.84 -0.43
CA VAL A 36 -1.76 -2.55 0.01
C VAL A 36 -2.32 -1.43 -0.84
N ILE A 37 -3.48 -1.66 -1.47
CA ILE A 37 -4.11 -0.67 -2.33
C ILE A 37 -5.09 0.16 -1.47
N VAL A 38 -4.86 1.46 -1.40
CA VAL A 38 -5.76 2.43 -0.77
C VAL A 38 -6.41 3.27 -1.86
N LYS A 39 -7.73 3.27 -1.93
CA LYS A 39 -8.45 4.14 -2.88
C LYS A 39 -8.58 5.54 -2.28
N HIS A 40 -8.10 6.55 -2.99
CA HIS A 40 -8.26 7.96 -2.63
C HIS A 40 -8.87 8.71 -3.82
N GLU A 41 -10.10 9.17 -3.66
CA GLU A 41 -10.85 9.86 -4.72
C GLU A 41 -10.86 9.11 -6.07
N ASP A 42 -10.14 9.64 -7.06
CA ASP A 42 -10.07 9.18 -8.45
C ASP A 42 -8.82 8.34 -8.76
N HIS A 43 -7.93 8.11 -7.79
CA HIS A 43 -6.70 7.33 -7.97
C HIS A 43 -6.50 6.28 -6.86
N TYR A 44 -5.59 5.35 -7.14
CA TYR A 44 -5.19 4.30 -6.21
C TYR A 44 -3.79 4.57 -5.71
N LEU A 45 -3.60 4.38 -4.41
CA LEU A 45 -2.30 4.45 -3.76
C LEU A 45 -1.83 3.04 -3.49
N VAL A 46 -0.67 2.69 -4.03
CA VAL A 46 -0.01 1.42 -3.77
C VAL A 46 0.95 1.65 -2.62
N CYS A 47 0.53 1.26 -1.42
CA CYS A 47 1.28 1.44 -0.18
C CYS A 47 2.06 0.16 0.11
N TYR A 48 3.38 0.23 0.13
CA TYR A 48 4.24 -0.89 0.47
C TYR A 48 4.46 -0.93 1.98
N ILE A 49 4.00 -2.00 2.62
CA ILE A 49 4.10 -2.18 4.08
C ILE A 49 5.20 -3.18 4.39
N ASP A 50 6.10 -2.83 5.31
CA ASP A 50 7.21 -3.68 5.74
C ASP A 50 6.80 -4.72 6.82
N SER A 51 7.75 -5.54 7.25
CA SER A 51 7.53 -6.58 8.27
C SER A 51 7.23 -6.03 9.66
N HIS A 52 7.46 -4.74 9.92
CA HIS A 52 7.15 -4.06 11.17
C HIS A 52 5.80 -3.32 11.11
N HIS A 53 5.01 -3.54 10.05
CA HIS A 53 3.78 -2.80 9.79
C HIS A 53 4.02 -1.29 9.72
N GLN A 54 5.08 -0.90 9.02
CA GLN A 54 5.40 0.49 8.69
C GLN A 54 5.28 0.70 7.18
N LEU A 55 4.92 1.93 6.79
CA LEU A 55 4.90 2.33 5.39
C LEU A 55 6.35 2.49 4.92
N ALA A 56 6.77 1.65 3.98
CA ALA A 56 8.10 1.68 3.38
C ALA A 56 8.14 2.63 2.18
N ASP A 57 7.09 2.58 1.34
CA ASP A 57 6.98 3.41 0.15
C ASP A 57 5.52 3.60 -0.29
N THR A 58 5.26 4.58 -1.15
CA THR A 58 3.92 4.86 -1.71
C THR A 58 4.03 5.32 -3.15
N GLU A 59 3.35 4.59 -4.03
CA GLU A 59 3.17 4.96 -5.43
C GLU A 59 1.72 5.34 -5.72
N VAL A 60 1.50 6.13 -6.77
CA VAL A 60 0.17 6.44 -7.29
C VAL A 60 -0.05 5.66 -8.57
N ALA A 61 -1.13 4.90 -8.62
CA ALA A 61 -1.61 4.22 -9.81
C ALA A 61 -2.94 4.83 -10.27
N ILE A 62 -2.99 5.23 -11.54
CA ILE A 62 -4.24 5.59 -12.24
C ILE A 62 -4.88 4.37 -12.94
N GLY A 63 -4.18 3.24 -12.93
CA GLY A 63 -4.59 1.97 -13.49
C GLY A 63 -3.50 0.91 -13.28
N TYR A 64 -3.85 -0.36 -13.43
CA TYR A 64 -2.87 -1.46 -13.45
C TYR A 64 -3.28 -2.49 -14.51
N THR A 65 -2.30 -3.25 -14.99
CA THR A 65 -2.53 -4.41 -15.86
C THR A 65 -1.68 -5.57 -15.35
N GLU A 66 -2.21 -6.78 -15.43
CA GLU A 66 -1.49 -7.97 -14.98
C GLU A 66 -0.52 -8.46 -16.05
N GLY A 67 0.77 -8.46 -15.74
CA GLY A 67 1.78 -9.15 -16.52
C GLY A 67 1.96 -10.59 -16.06
N LYS A 68 2.25 -11.52 -16.99
CA LYS A 68 2.66 -12.90 -16.65
C LYS A 68 4.18 -13.00 -16.71
N ALA A 69 4.78 -13.63 -15.70
CA ALA A 69 6.19 -14.01 -15.77
C ALA A 69 6.40 -15.00 -16.92
N LYS A 70 7.49 -14.82 -17.69
CA LYS A 70 7.96 -15.88 -18.58
C LYS A 70 8.77 -16.87 -17.76
N GLU A 71 8.44 -18.14 -17.86
CA GLU A 71 9.31 -19.21 -17.40
C GLU A 71 10.48 -19.31 -18.40
N GLU A 72 11.69 -18.99 -17.96
CA GLU A 72 12.89 -19.39 -18.71
C GLU A 72 13.07 -20.90 -18.50
N LYS A 73 13.10 -21.65 -19.61
CA LYS A 73 13.36 -23.09 -19.63
C LYS A 73 14.85 -23.38 -19.66
#